data_AF-A0A316K5K1-F1
#
_entry.id   AF-A0A316K5K1-F1
#
_cell.length_a   1.000
_cell.length_b   1.000
_cell.length_c   1.000
_cell.angle_alpha   90.00
_cell.angle_beta   90.00
_cell.angle_gamma   90.00
#
_symmetry.space_group_name_H-M   'P 1'
#
loop_
_entity.id
_entity.type
_entity.pdbx_description
1 polymer ?
#
loop_
_entity_poly.entity_id
_entity_poly.type
_entity_poly.pdbx_seq_one_letter_code
_entity_poly.pdbx_strand_id
1 'polypeptide(L)'
;MPVSFYADNGETLPVHFQQSADENGYTISYSTLAPDLFTREFIIDPVPEYVWGKYIGDSLNTEVRGVITDRFGDVCICGMTQSIYTIATAGAYQDTITDSIGDAFLSKYTNTGAMIWSTYFGGPELDVANDVHIDTSFNIVITGTTYSPIGITDSLGHQDTLGGDADAFVARFNESGQLAWATYFGSDSLDVGMKLSMDFDFNIYLSGLTKSDTAIATDSAFQQNLMGKLMDLLPNLIHLESCNGQVIMAEACTMRPQELLLGILPCISPV
;
A
#
# COMPACT_ATOMS: atom_id res chain seq x y z
N MET A 1 -2.01 13.01 -28.63
CA MET A 1 -2.32 11.72 -27.97
C MET A 1 -1.18 10.78 -28.32
N PRO A 2 -0.72 9.94 -27.39
CA PRO A 2 0.30 8.94 -27.70
C PRO A 2 -0.15 8.11 -28.90
N VAL A 3 0.72 7.91 -29.87
CA VAL A 3 0.47 7.08 -31.05
C VAL A 3 1.72 6.25 -31.32
N SER A 4 1.54 4.95 -31.51
CA SER A 4 2.63 4.12 -32.02
C SER A 4 2.43 3.91 -33.51
N PHE A 5 3.53 3.85 -34.27
CA PHE A 5 3.49 3.66 -35.72
C PHE A 5 4.80 3.04 -36.24
N TYR A 6 4.74 2.44 -37.42
CA TYR A 6 5.96 2.11 -38.18
C TYR A 6 6.30 3.30 -39.09
N ALA A 7 7.59 3.67 -39.12
CA ALA A 7 8.08 4.65 -40.08
C ALA A 7 8.45 3.97 -41.41
N ASP A 8 7.95 4.49 -42.53
CA ASP A 8 8.30 4.03 -43.87
C ASP A 8 8.51 5.20 -44.84
N ASN A 9 9.75 5.45 -45.27
CA ASN A 9 10.09 6.45 -46.30
C ASN A 9 9.46 7.85 -46.09
N GLY A 10 9.25 8.25 -44.83
CA GLY A 10 8.62 9.52 -44.47
C GLY A 10 7.10 9.47 -44.24
N GLU A 11 6.48 8.30 -44.39
CA GLU A 11 5.08 8.03 -44.03
C GLU A 11 4.97 7.28 -42.69
N THR A 12 3.87 7.49 -41.98
CA THR A 12 3.54 6.81 -40.72
C THR A 12 2.48 5.76 -40.97
N LEU A 13 2.77 4.50 -40.66
CA LEU A 13 1.83 3.39 -40.78
C LEU A 13 1.23 3.03 -39.41
N PRO A 14 -0.10 2.99 -39.26
CA PRO A 14 -0.75 2.78 -37.98
C PRO A 14 -0.47 1.37 -37.44
N VAL A 15 -0.33 1.26 -36.12
CA VAL A 15 -0.37 -0.04 -35.43
C VAL A 15 -1.58 -0.13 -34.52
N HIS A 16 -2.07 -1.36 -34.35
CA HIS A 16 -3.14 -1.65 -33.42
C HIS A 16 -2.55 -2.01 -32.07
N PHE A 17 -2.68 -1.09 -31.13
CA PHE A 17 -2.41 -1.34 -29.72
C PHE A 17 -3.42 -2.35 -29.17
N GLN A 18 -2.92 -3.35 -28.46
CA GLN A 18 -3.71 -4.33 -27.73
C GLN A 18 -3.12 -4.50 -26.33
N GLN A 19 -4.01 -4.55 -25.34
CA GLN A 19 -3.65 -4.86 -23.96
C GLN A 19 -4.47 -6.07 -23.50
N SER A 20 -3.82 -6.99 -22.80
CA SER A 20 -4.48 -8.13 -22.16
C SER A 20 -3.89 -8.34 -20.78
N ALA A 21 -4.74 -8.62 -19.81
CA ALA A 21 -4.32 -9.02 -18.48
C ALA A 21 -4.87 -10.42 -18.19
N ASP A 22 -4.04 -11.27 -17.60
CA ASP A 22 -4.45 -12.55 -17.02
C ASP A 22 -3.85 -12.71 -15.62
N GLU A 23 -4.09 -13.87 -15.00
CA GLU A 23 -3.56 -14.19 -13.67
C GLU A 23 -2.03 -14.22 -13.60
N ASN A 24 -1.33 -14.28 -14.74
CA ASN A 24 0.12 -14.37 -14.86
C ASN A 24 0.78 -13.03 -15.24
N GLY A 25 -0.01 -12.00 -15.59
CA GLY A 25 0.49 -10.65 -15.75
C GLY A 25 -0.26 -9.80 -16.76
N TYR A 26 0.36 -8.67 -17.09
CA TYR A 26 -0.14 -7.69 -18.04
C TYR A 26 0.71 -7.72 -19.31
N THR A 27 0.08 -7.99 -20.45
CA THR A 27 0.72 -7.99 -21.76
C THR A 27 0.26 -6.77 -22.54
N ILE A 28 1.24 -5.96 -22.98
CA ILE A 28 1.04 -4.92 -23.98
C ILE A 28 1.60 -5.45 -25.30
N SER A 29 0.78 -5.47 -26.34
CA SER A 29 1.19 -5.89 -27.68
C SER A 29 0.78 -4.87 -28.74
N TYR A 30 1.53 -4.87 -29.83
CA TYR A 30 1.25 -4.06 -31.01
C TYR A 30 1.12 -5.02 -32.19
N SER A 31 0.03 -4.87 -32.95
CA SER A 31 -0.24 -5.72 -34.11
C SER A 31 -0.36 -4.87 -35.37
N THR A 32 0.06 -5.46 -36.49
CA THR A 32 -0.09 -4.91 -37.82
C THR A 32 -0.57 -6.03 -38.75
N LEU A 33 -1.38 -5.67 -39.75
CA LEU A 33 -1.82 -6.59 -40.80
C LEU A 33 -0.78 -6.74 -41.92
N ALA A 34 0.33 -6.01 -41.85
CA ALA A 34 1.40 -5.96 -42.84
C ALA A 34 2.69 -6.59 -42.27
N PRO A 35 2.96 -7.88 -42.54
CA PRO A 35 4.09 -8.62 -41.95
C PRO A 35 5.47 -8.10 -42.38
N ASP A 36 5.54 -7.41 -43.51
CA ASP A 36 6.73 -6.76 -44.03
C ASP A 36 7.21 -5.61 -43.12
N LEU A 37 6.33 -5.05 -42.28
CA LEU A 37 6.67 -3.97 -41.35
C LEU A 37 7.48 -4.43 -40.13
N PHE A 38 7.51 -5.72 -39.79
CA PHE A 38 8.28 -6.20 -38.62
C PHE A 38 9.80 -6.02 -38.74
N THR A 39 10.30 -5.71 -39.94
CA THR A 39 11.71 -5.39 -40.18
C THR A 39 11.99 -3.88 -40.17
N ARG A 40 10.97 -3.04 -40.00
CA ARG A 40 11.06 -1.58 -40.00
C ARG A 40 11.14 -1.03 -38.57
N GLU A 41 11.57 0.23 -38.46
CA GLU A 41 11.63 0.92 -37.18
C GLU A 41 10.22 1.17 -36.63
N PHE A 42 9.96 0.59 -35.46
CA PHE A 42 8.72 0.77 -34.70
C PHE A 42 8.90 1.92 -33.71
N ILE A 43 8.11 2.98 -33.86
CA ILE A 43 8.17 4.18 -33.03
C ILE A 43 7.01 4.14 -32.03
N ILE A 44 7.35 4.23 -30.75
CA ILE A 44 6.41 4.55 -29.67
C ILE A 44 6.49 6.05 -29.47
N ASP A 45 5.41 6.80 -29.73
CA ASP A 45 5.40 8.26 -29.56
C ASP A 45 4.38 8.67 -28.46
N PRO A 46 4.82 9.32 -27.37
CA PRO A 46 6.21 9.64 -27.08
C PRO A 46 7.00 8.40 -26.68
N VAL A 47 8.30 8.39 -27.04
CA VAL A 47 9.23 7.36 -26.57
C VAL A 47 9.29 7.51 -25.05
N PRO A 48 9.03 6.46 -24.26
CA PRO A 48 9.16 6.54 -22.81
C PRO A 48 10.59 6.98 -22.47
N GLU A 49 10.72 8.16 -21.88
CA GLU A 49 12.01 8.63 -21.39
C GLU A 49 12.29 7.95 -20.06
N TYR A 50 13.40 7.21 -20.00
CA TYR A 50 13.89 6.70 -18.73
C TYR A 50 14.38 7.88 -17.88
N VAL A 51 13.59 8.25 -16.87
CA VAL A 51 13.93 9.38 -16.00
C VAL A 51 15.00 8.96 -15.00
N TRP A 52 14.76 7.88 -14.25
CA TRP A 52 15.70 7.34 -13.27
C TRP A 52 15.32 5.91 -12.86
N GLY A 53 16.26 5.25 -12.18
CA GLY A 53 16.07 4.00 -11.46
C GLY A 53 17.13 3.89 -10.39
N LYS A 54 16.81 3.22 -9.29
CA LYS A 54 17.67 3.16 -8.10
C LYS A 54 17.57 1.79 -7.44
N TYR A 55 18.71 1.26 -7.02
CA TYR A 55 18.77 0.10 -6.13
C TYR A 55 18.53 0.56 -4.69
N ILE A 56 17.75 -0.23 -3.95
CA ILE A 56 17.52 -0.04 -2.52
C ILE A 56 17.96 -1.30 -1.77
N GLY A 57 18.58 -1.12 -0.62
CA GLY A 57 19.17 -2.19 0.17
C GLY A 57 20.64 -2.44 -0.15
N ASP A 58 21.17 -3.48 0.50
CA ASP A 58 22.55 -3.95 0.41
C ASP A 58 22.59 -5.42 -0.07
N SER A 59 23.56 -6.22 0.40
CA SER A 59 23.65 -7.65 0.06
C SER A 59 22.57 -8.52 0.72
N LEU A 60 21.80 -7.98 1.66
CA LEU A 60 20.72 -8.66 2.36
C LEU A 60 19.39 -8.49 1.60
N ASN A 61 18.38 -9.28 1.99
CA ASN A 61 17.11 -9.27 1.28
C ASN A 61 16.41 -7.90 1.40
N THR A 62 15.94 -7.35 0.28
CA THR A 62 15.09 -6.16 0.26
C THR A 62 14.06 -6.34 -0.84
N GLU A 63 12.79 -6.24 -0.47
CA GLU A 63 11.65 -6.43 -1.37
C GLU A 63 10.76 -5.20 -1.32
N VAL A 64 10.57 -4.53 -2.46
CA VAL A 64 9.56 -3.47 -2.61
C VAL A 64 8.22 -4.12 -2.94
N ARG A 65 7.17 -3.78 -2.18
CA ARG A 65 5.81 -4.34 -2.36
C ARG A 65 4.75 -3.29 -2.69
N GLY A 66 4.91 -2.08 -2.17
CA GLY A 66 4.04 -0.95 -2.46
C GLY A 66 4.78 0.18 -3.14
N VAL A 67 4.11 0.85 -4.08
CA VAL A 67 4.58 2.09 -4.72
C VAL A 67 3.40 3.01 -4.99
N ILE A 68 3.58 4.30 -4.75
CA ILE A 68 2.62 5.34 -5.07
C ILE A 68 3.33 6.67 -5.36
N THR A 69 2.70 7.52 -6.17
CA THR A 69 3.18 8.87 -6.45
C THR A 69 2.24 9.91 -5.88
N ASP A 70 2.78 11.00 -5.34
CA ASP A 70 1.97 12.16 -4.97
C ASP A 70 1.67 13.08 -6.17
N ARG A 71 0.91 14.16 -5.94
CA ARG A 71 0.50 15.10 -6.99
C ARG A 71 1.66 15.90 -7.63
N PHE A 72 2.85 15.87 -7.04
CA PHE A 72 4.07 16.49 -7.60
C PHE A 72 4.96 15.46 -8.31
N GLY A 73 4.59 14.18 -8.26
CA GLY A 73 5.32 13.07 -8.85
C GLY A 73 6.40 12.49 -7.94
N ASP A 74 6.48 12.92 -6.69
CA ASP A 74 7.38 12.30 -5.72
C ASP A 74 6.87 10.90 -5.41
N VAL A 75 7.80 9.95 -5.27
CA VAL A 75 7.51 8.53 -5.20
C VAL A 75 7.69 8.04 -3.78
N CYS A 76 6.67 7.38 -3.22
CA CYS A 76 6.78 6.62 -1.98
C CYS A 76 6.78 5.12 -2.28
N ILE A 77 7.67 4.38 -1.64
CA ILE A 77 7.71 2.92 -1.71
C ILE A 77 7.76 2.33 -0.31
N CYS A 78 7.16 1.16 -0.15
CA CYS A 78 7.25 0.38 1.07
C CYS A 78 7.53 -1.09 0.76
N GLY A 79 7.97 -1.82 1.78
CA GLY A 79 8.33 -3.22 1.62
C GLY A 79 8.89 -3.83 2.90
N MET A 80 9.70 -4.87 2.74
CA MET A 80 10.47 -5.49 3.80
C MET A 80 11.96 -5.50 3.45
N THR A 81 12.82 -5.34 4.45
CA THR A 81 14.26 -5.32 4.28
C THR A 81 14.97 -5.93 5.48
N GLN A 82 16.01 -6.71 5.20
CA GLN A 82 17.01 -7.14 6.16
C GLN A 82 18.27 -6.27 6.07
N SER A 83 18.32 -5.34 5.11
CA SER A 83 19.47 -4.47 4.91
C SER A 83 19.60 -3.53 6.09
N ILE A 84 20.80 -3.49 6.67
CA ILE A 84 21.12 -2.64 7.82
C ILE A 84 21.77 -1.34 7.39
N TYR A 85 22.19 -1.25 6.12
CA TYR A 85 22.75 -0.05 5.52
C TYR A 85 21.84 0.49 4.42
N THR A 86 21.91 1.80 4.18
CA THR A 86 21.33 2.50 3.00
C THR A 86 19.80 2.59 2.92
N ILE A 87 19.08 2.10 3.93
CA ILE A 87 17.64 2.35 4.08
C ILE A 87 17.45 3.68 4.80
N ALA A 88 17.58 3.71 6.13
CA ALA A 88 17.19 4.88 6.91
C ALA A 88 18.08 6.11 6.69
N THR A 89 17.44 7.27 6.60
CA THR A 89 18.11 8.58 6.58
C THR A 89 18.34 9.12 7.99
N ALA A 90 19.28 10.05 8.15
CA ALA A 90 19.52 10.69 9.45
C ALA A 90 18.25 11.42 9.94
N GLY A 91 17.83 11.13 11.18
CA GLY A 91 16.60 11.68 11.77
C GLY A 91 15.31 10.96 11.34
N ALA A 92 15.42 9.77 10.74
CA ALA A 92 14.28 8.89 10.50
C ALA A 92 13.54 8.54 11.79
N TYR A 93 12.27 8.11 11.67
CA TYR A 93 11.48 7.61 12.79
C TYR A 93 12.19 6.42 13.47
N GLN A 94 12.64 5.47 12.67
CA GLN A 94 13.48 4.35 13.09
C GLN A 94 14.68 4.28 12.15
N ASP A 95 15.88 4.52 12.70
CA ASP A 95 17.13 4.60 11.95
C ASP A 95 17.99 3.34 12.02
N THR A 96 17.60 2.37 12.85
CA THR A 96 18.27 1.07 12.99
C THR A 96 17.27 -0.07 13.08
N ILE A 97 17.61 -1.18 12.43
CA ILE A 97 17.02 -2.51 12.64
C ILE A 97 17.88 -3.22 13.69
N THR A 98 17.25 -3.91 14.64
CA THR A 98 17.97 -4.58 15.74
C THR A 98 18.03 -6.10 15.62
N ASP A 99 17.20 -6.69 14.76
CA ASP A 99 17.18 -8.11 14.44
C ASP A 99 17.83 -8.41 13.08
N SER A 100 17.84 -9.68 12.70
CA SER A 100 18.30 -10.15 11.38
C SER A 100 17.18 -10.76 10.55
N ILE A 101 15.93 -10.59 10.97
CA ILE A 101 14.74 -11.23 10.41
C ILE A 101 14.16 -10.35 9.31
N GLY A 102 14.11 -9.04 9.55
CA GLY A 102 13.76 -8.02 8.58
C GLY A 102 12.56 -7.20 9.01
N ASP A 103 12.70 -5.89 8.83
CA ASP A 103 11.69 -4.90 9.18
C ASP A 103 10.95 -4.41 7.94
N ALA A 104 9.75 -3.85 8.15
CA ALA A 104 9.15 -3.05 7.12
C ALA A 104 9.98 -1.78 6.90
N PHE A 105 9.88 -1.20 5.72
CA PHE A 105 10.47 0.12 5.46
C PHE A 105 9.51 1.00 4.67
N LEU A 106 9.73 2.31 4.78
CA LEU A 106 9.06 3.33 4.00
C LEU A 106 10.09 4.35 3.51
N SER A 107 10.10 4.61 2.21
CA SER A 107 11.04 5.54 1.57
C SER A 107 10.30 6.51 0.66
N LYS A 108 10.66 7.79 0.72
CA LYS A 108 10.16 8.83 -0.17
C LYS A 108 11.30 9.39 -1.04
N TYR A 109 11.03 9.54 -2.34
CA TYR A 109 11.96 10.05 -3.34
C TYR A 109 11.34 11.21 -4.10
N THR A 110 12.18 12.12 -4.57
CA THR A 110 11.76 13.14 -5.54
C THR A 110 11.35 12.48 -6.85
N ASN A 111 10.59 13.20 -7.68
CA ASN A 111 10.30 12.79 -9.06
C ASN A 111 11.55 12.57 -9.95
N THR A 112 12.73 12.98 -9.51
CA THR A 112 14.04 12.73 -10.17
C THR A 112 14.85 11.61 -9.51
N GLY A 113 14.31 10.90 -8.51
CA GLY A 113 14.95 9.75 -7.87
C GLY A 113 15.92 10.09 -6.72
N ALA A 114 15.98 11.36 -6.29
CA ALA A 114 16.73 11.72 -5.09
C ALA A 114 15.96 11.28 -3.84
N MET A 115 16.61 10.65 -2.88
CA MET A 115 15.94 10.22 -1.63
C MET A 115 15.67 11.45 -0.77
N ILE A 116 14.41 11.66 -0.40
CA ILE A 116 13.99 12.74 0.51
C ILE A 116 14.20 12.26 1.95
N TRP A 117 13.63 11.10 2.28
CA TRP A 117 13.82 10.41 3.55
C TRP A 117 13.51 8.92 3.39
N SER A 118 13.95 8.13 4.35
CA SER A 118 13.61 6.72 4.47
C SER A 118 13.73 6.29 5.93
N THR A 119 12.89 5.34 6.34
CA THR A 119 12.82 4.82 7.71
C THR A 119 12.54 3.33 7.68
N TYR A 120 13.07 2.61 8.67
CA TYR A 120 12.53 1.31 9.04
C TYR A 120 11.19 1.50 9.79
N PHE A 121 10.45 0.42 9.94
CA PHE A 121 9.26 0.35 10.77
C PHE A 121 9.03 -1.10 11.19
N GLY A 122 9.11 -1.39 12.47
CA GLY A 122 8.98 -2.74 12.98
C GLY A 122 9.45 -2.90 14.42
N GLY A 123 9.61 -4.15 14.81
CA GLY A 123 9.96 -4.58 16.15
C GLY A 123 11.00 -5.70 16.13
N PRO A 124 10.97 -6.62 17.10
CA PRO A 124 11.99 -7.66 17.22
C PRO A 124 11.80 -8.88 16.29
N GLU A 125 10.68 -8.96 15.57
CA GLU A 125 10.30 -10.08 14.70
C GLU A 125 10.05 -9.59 13.27
N LEU A 126 9.61 -10.48 12.37
CA LEU A 126 9.38 -10.14 10.97
C LEU A 126 8.25 -9.09 10.82
N ASP A 127 8.56 -8.00 10.10
CA ASP A 127 7.59 -6.97 9.74
C ASP A 127 7.61 -6.70 8.23
N VAL A 128 6.44 -6.59 7.62
CA VAL A 128 6.31 -6.44 6.16
C VAL A 128 5.23 -5.42 5.80
N ALA A 129 5.61 -4.32 5.15
CA ALA A 129 4.65 -3.40 4.53
C ALA A 129 4.28 -3.87 3.11
N ASN A 130 3.00 -4.18 2.89
CA ASN A 130 2.48 -4.72 1.63
C ASN A 130 1.88 -3.67 0.69
N ASP A 131 1.44 -2.53 1.24
CA ASP A 131 0.82 -1.46 0.45
C ASP A 131 1.02 -0.09 1.09
N VAL A 132 0.96 0.95 0.26
CA VAL A 132 1.17 2.35 0.67
C VAL A 132 0.19 3.26 -0.07
N HIS A 133 -0.35 4.25 0.63
CA HIS A 133 -1.19 5.29 0.05
C HIS A 133 -0.84 6.67 0.62
N ILE A 134 -1.13 7.73 -0.13
CA ILE A 134 -0.83 9.12 0.24
C ILE A 134 -2.12 9.92 0.26
N ASP A 135 -2.31 10.72 1.29
CA ASP A 135 -3.45 11.63 1.41
C ASP A 135 -3.18 13.00 0.76
N THR A 136 -4.21 13.84 0.61
CA THR A 136 -4.07 15.15 -0.04
C THR A 136 -3.25 16.17 0.75
N SER A 137 -2.91 15.84 2.01
CA SER A 137 -2.01 16.56 2.90
C SER A 137 -0.61 15.92 2.96
N PHE A 138 -0.30 14.98 2.06
CA PHE A 138 0.97 14.25 1.98
C PHE A 138 1.31 13.38 3.19
N ASN A 139 0.34 13.04 4.04
CA ASN A 139 0.53 11.96 4.99
C ASN A 139 0.48 10.63 4.26
N ILE A 140 1.24 9.68 4.76
CA ILE A 140 1.44 8.39 4.13
C ILE A 140 0.88 7.33 5.06
N VAL A 141 0.03 6.45 4.54
CA VAL A 141 -0.51 5.31 5.27
C VAL A 141 0.06 4.05 4.64
N ILE A 142 0.60 3.16 5.47
CA ILE A 142 1.02 1.83 5.06
C ILE A 142 0.20 0.77 5.79
N THR A 143 0.05 -0.38 5.14
CA THR A 143 -0.47 -1.59 5.76
C THR A 143 0.44 -2.77 5.49
N GLY A 144 0.34 -3.77 6.33
CA GLY A 144 1.22 -4.91 6.28
C GLY A 144 0.85 -6.00 7.27
N THR A 145 1.83 -6.87 7.51
CA THR A 145 1.78 -7.92 8.53
C THR A 145 2.95 -7.76 9.47
N THR A 146 2.69 -7.97 10.76
CA THR A 146 3.69 -7.90 11.82
C THR A 146 3.61 -9.16 12.68
N TYR A 147 4.77 -9.77 12.93
CA TYR A 147 4.95 -10.80 13.95
C TYR A 147 5.47 -10.19 15.27
N SER A 148 5.72 -8.87 15.27
CA SER A 148 6.38 -8.14 16.34
C SER A 148 5.37 -7.77 17.43
N PRO A 149 5.56 -8.19 18.70
CA PRO A 149 4.66 -7.85 19.81
C PRO A 149 4.81 -6.41 20.32
N ILE A 150 5.88 -5.71 19.89
CA ILE A 150 6.21 -4.33 20.22
C ILE A 150 6.82 -3.64 19.00
N GLY A 151 6.92 -2.31 19.00
CA GLY A 151 7.57 -1.54 17.93
C GLY A 151 6.60 -1.01 16.87
N ILE A 152 5.37 -1.50 16.84
CA ILE A 152 4.34 -1.05 15.89
C ILE A 152 3.62 0.20 16.39
N THR A 153 3.14 0.23 17.63
CA THR A 153 2.32 1.33 18.16
C THR A 153 2.73 1.72 19.58
N ASP A 154 2.45 2.97 19.95
CA ASP A 154 2.75 3.60 21.24
C ASP A 154 1.49 3.83 22.10
N SER A 155 0.39 3.09 21.82
CA SER A 155 -0.92 3.12 22.50
C SER A 155 -1.94 4.16 22.02
N LEU A 156 -1.74 4.77 20.85
CA LEU A 156 -2.74 5.65 20.20
C LEU A 156 -3.64 4.91 19.18
N GLY A 157 -3.37 3.64 18.93
CA GLY A 157 -4.07 2.81 17.96
C GLY A 157 -5.41 2.25 18.44
N HIS A 158 -6.13 1.61 17.51
CA HIS A 158 -7.33 0.82 17.80
C HIS A 158 -7.02 -0.42 18.64
N GLN A 159 -5.90 -1.07 18.36
CA GLN A 159 -5.36 -2.24 19.03
C GLN A 159 -3.87 -1.99 19.27
N ASP A 160 -3.45 -2.05 20.53
CA ASP A 160 -2.10 -1.71 20.98
C ASP A 160 -1.22 -2.94 21.27
N THR A 161 -1.78 -4.13 21.21
CA THR A 161 -1.08 -5.40 21.41
C THR A 161 -1.35 -6.37 20.28
N LEU A 162 -0.33 -7.15 19.90
CA LEU A 162 -0.48 -8.29 19.01
C LEU A 162 -1.47 -9.32 19.58
N GLY A 163 -2.50 -9.68 18.81
CA GLY A 163 -3.56 -10.59 19.21
C GLY A 163 -3.21 -12.07 19.03
N GLY A 164 -2.51 -12.40 17.94
CA GLY A 164 -2.22 -13.77 17.53
C GLY A 164 -0.74 -14.03 17.18
N ASP A 165 -0.51 -14.98 16.28
CA ASP A 165 0.84 -15.29 15.78
C ASP A 165 1.42 -14.13 14.95
N ALA A 166 0.56 -13.43 14.21
CA ALA A 166 0.87 -12.24 13.45
C ALA A 166 -0.42 -11.51 13.12
N ASP A 167 -0.39 -10.18 13.22
CA ASP A 167 -1.55 -9.35 12.91
C ASP A 167 -1.28 -8.50 11.67
N ALA A 168 -2.35 -8.01 11.06
CA ALA A 168 -2.21 -6.89 10.16
C ALA A 168 -1.79 -5.65 10.98
N PHE A 169 -1.18 -4.67 10.33
CA PHE A 169 -1.01 -3.35 10.93
C PHE A 169 -1.46 -2.26 9.98
N VAL A 170 -1.79 -1.10 10.54
CA VAL A 170 -1.94 0.16 9.81
C VAL A 170 -1.11 1.21 10.51
N ALA A 171 -0.27 1.91 9.76
CA ALA A 171 0.59 2.96 10.28
C ALA A 171 0.52 4.21 9.41
N ARG A 172 0.34 5.37 10.06
CA ARG A 172 0.30 6.67 9.41
C ARG A 172 1.54 7.47 9.75
N PHE A 173 2.21 7.97 8.73
CA PHE A 173 3.36 8.85 8.80
C PHE A 173 2.99 10.22 8.26
N ASN A 174 3.58 11.27 8.82
CA ASN A 174 3.48 12.61 8.24
C ASN A 174 4.40 12.76 7.00
N GLU A 175 4.31 13.90 6.31
CA GLU A 175 5.12 14.19 5.12
C GLU A 175 6.63 14.11 5.36
N SER A 176 7.07 14.35 6.61
CA SER A 176 8.48 14.26 7.01
C SER A 176 8.95 12.85 7.40
N GLY A 177 8.09 11.83 7.26
CA GLY A 177 8.42 10.43 7.56
C GLY A 177 8.41 10.10 9.04
N GLN A 178 7.77 10.93 9.89
CA GLN A 178 7.60 10.64 11.31
C GLN A 178 6.27 9.95 11.54
N LEU A 179 6.26 8.92 12.40
CA LEU A 179 5.05 8.21 12.75
C LEU A 179 4.08 9.14 13.51
N ALA A 180 2.85 9.22 13.03
CA ALA A 180 1.76 9.95 13.68
C ALA A 180 0.93 9.03 14.58
N TRP A 181 0.61 7.84 14.09
CA TRP A 181 -0.03 6.76 14.85
C TRP A 181 0.14 5.45 14.10
N ALA A 182 -0.02 4.34 14.83
CA ALA A 182 -0.11 3.01 14.25
C ALA A 182 -1.01 2.13 15.12
N THR A 183 -1.47 1.03 14.56
CA THR A 183 -2.31 0.05 15.26
C THR A 183 -2.06 -1.33 14.70
N TYR A 184 -2.15 -2.34 15.57
CA TYR A 184 -2.41 -3.71 15.15
C TYR A 184 -3.84 -3.82 14.62
N PHE A 185 -4.11 -4.87 13.86
CA PHE A 185 -5.43 -5.23 13.40
C PHE A 185 -5.49 -6.75 13.20
N GLY A 186 -6.13 -7.44 14.14
CA GLY A 186 -6.24 -8.88 14.12
C GLY A 186 -6.89 -9.42 15.39
N SER A 187 -6.81 -10.73 15.57
CA SER A 187 -7.35 -11.42 16.73
C SER A 187 -6.47 -12.63 17.08
N ASP A 188 -7.05 -13.78 17.43
CA ASP A 188 -6.35 -14.91 18.05
C ASP A 188 -5.52 -15.79 17.09
N SER A 189 -5.37 -15.41 15.82
CA SER A 189 -4.62 -16.16 14.82
C SER A 189 -3.88 -15.25 13.84
N LEU A 190 -3.50 -15.78 12.67
CA LEU A 190 -2.79 -15.04 11.64
C LEU A 190 -3.76 -14.10 10.89
N ASP A 191 -3.45 -12.80 10.91
CA ASP A 191 -4.11 -11.75 10.16
C ASP A 191 -3.10 -11.03 9.25
N VAL A 192 -3.47 -10.76 7.99
CA VAL A 192 -2.58 -10.24 6.95
C VAL A 192 -3.20 -9.03 6.27
N GLY A 193 -2.59 -7.85 6.41
CA GLY A 193 -2.96 -6.66 5.65
C GLY A 193 -2.32 -6.68 4.26
N MET A 194 -3.12 -6.72 3.19
CA MET A 194 -2.61 -6.87 1.82
C MET A 194 -2.68 -5.59 1.00
N LYS A 195 -3.84 -4.89 1.04
CA LYS A 195 -4.10 -3.69 0.25
C LYS A 195 -4.87 -2.67 1.05
N LEU A 196 -4.57 -1.40 0.82
CA LEU A 196 -5.28 -0.27 1.43
C LEU A 196 -5.68 0.78 0.39
N SER A 197 -6.75 1.49 0.67
CA SER A 197 -7.19 2.65 -0.11
C SER A 197 -7.72 3.73 0.82
N MET A 198 -7.78 4.98 0.36
CA MET A 198 -8.37 6.08 1.09
C MET A 198 -9.35 6.86 0.23
N ASP A 199 -10.46 7.33 0.81
CA ASP A 199 -11.31 8.32 0.15
C ASP A 199 -10.83 9.78 0.41
N PHE A 200 -11.62 10.74 -0.07
CA PHE A 200 -11.32 12.17 0.08
C PHE A 200 -11.48 12.70 1.51
N ASP A 201 -12.22 11.99 2.36
CA ASP A 201 -12.41 12.31 3.78
C ASP A 201 -11.34 11.61 4.66
N PHE A 202 -10.39 10.92 4.04
CA PHE A 202 -9.28 10.17 4.65
C PHE A 202 -9.71 8.93 5.42
N ASN A 203 -10.84 8.35 5.02
CA ASN A 203 -11.27 7.08 5.52
C ASN A 203 -10.39 5.99 4.92
N ILE A 204 -9.71 5.22 5.77
CA ILE A 204 -8.80 4.15 5.33
C ILE A 204 -9.59 2.87 5.21
N TYR A 205 -9.53 2.25 4.03
CA TYR A 205 -10.12 0.97 3.69
C TYR A 205 -9.05 -0.10 3.57
N LEU A 206 -9.20 -1.21 4.31
CA LEU A 206 -8.24 -2.31 4.33
C LEU A 206 -8.84 -3.58 3.70
N SER A 207 -7.99 -4.35 3.03
CA SER A 207 -8.30 -5.72 2.61
C SER A 207 -7.12 -6.65 2.85
N GLY A 208 -7.41 -7.92 3.03
CA GLY A 208 -6.43 -8.89 3.48
C GLY A 208 -7.01 -10.28 3.77
N LEU A 209 -6.28 -11.08 4.53
CA LEU A 209 -6.64 -12.44 4.90
C LEU A 209 -6.64 -12.60 6.41
N THR A 210 -7.49 -13.49 6.90
CA THR A 210 -7.54 -13.87 8.31
C THR A 210 -7.70 -15.37 8.48
N LYS A 211 -7.09 -15.91 9.54
CA LYS A 211 -7.37 -17.24 10.10
C LYS A 211 -8.06 -17.16 11.46
N SER A 212 -8.32 -15.96 11.95
CA SER A 212 -8.96 -15.73 13.24
C SER A 212 -10.46 -15.96 13.09
N ASP A 213 -11.07 -16.59 14.09
CA ASP A 213 -12.50 -16.94 14.05
C ASP A 213 -13.36 -15.91 14.83
N THR A 214 -12.73 -14.92 15.49
CA THR A 214 -13.38 -13.97 16.41
C THR A 214 -12.82 -12.55 16.27
N ALA A 215 -13.58 -11.53 16.69
CA ALA A 215 -13.15 -10.15 16.89
C ALA A 215 -12.53 -9.39 15.69
N ILE A 216 -12.74 -9.88 14.46
CA ILE A 216 -12.31 -9.20 13.22
C ILE A 216 -13.30 -8.13 12.77
N ALA A 217 -14.56 -8.34 13.12
CA ALA A 217 -15.68 -7.51 12.67
C ALA A 217 -16.35 -6.86 13.88
N THR A 218 -16.75 -5.60 13.74
CA THR A 218 -17.50 -4.90 14.81
C THR A 218 -18.89 -5.51 14.99
N ASP A 219 -19.53 -5.24 16.13
CA ASP A 219 -20.88 -5.77 16.45
C ASP A 219 -21.95 -5.42 15.40
N SER A 220 -21.71 -4.45 14.51
CA SER A 220 -22.59 -4.05 13.40
C SER A 220 -22.20 -4.59 12.03
N ALA A 221 -21.17 -5.42 11.93
CA ALA A 221 -20.66 -5.91 10.65
C ALA A 221 -21.66 -6.81 9.91
N PHE A 222 -21.58 -6.79 8.57
CA PHE A 222 -22.41 -7.64 7.69
C PHE A 222 -22.26 -9.14 8.00
N GLN A 223 -21.07 -9.55 8.47
CA GLN A 223 -20.82 -10.90 8.94
C GLN A 223 -19.91 -10.86 10.18
N GLN A 224 -20.48 -11.25 11.32
CA GLN A 224 -19.81 -11.22 12.62
C GLN A 224 -18.92 -12.46 12.90
N ASN A 225 -19.15 -13.56 12.17
CA ASN A 225 -18.42 -14.83 12.35
C ASN A 225 -17.99 -15.40 11.00
N LEU A 226 -16.77 -15.92 10.92
CA LEU A 226 -16.26 -16.60 9.73
C LEU A 226 -17.12 -17.83 9.42
N MET A 227 -17.66 -17.96 8.20
CA MET A 227 -18.53 -19.08 7.80
C MET A 227 -17.85 -20.07 6.84
N GLY A 228 -16.52 -20.05 6.74
CA GLY A 228 -15.74 -20.93 5.88
C GLY A 228 -14.46 -21.44 6.56
N LYS A 229 -14.06 -22.68 6.26
CA LYS A 229 -12.75 -23.21 6.66
C LYS A 229 -11.78 -22.99 5.52
N LEU A 230 -10.78 -22.14 5.77
CA LEU A 230 -9.63 -21.80 4.91
C LEU A 230 -9.84 -20.52 4.07
N MET A 231 -9.29 -19.41 4.58
CA MET A 231 -9.06 -18.12 3.90
C MET A 231 -10.31 -17.48 3.29
N ASP A 232 -10.99 -16.62 4.07
CA ASP A 232 -11.93 -15.66 3.50
C ASP A 232 -11.17 -14.37 3.19
N LEU A 233 -11.50 -13.70 2.07
CA LEU A 233 -11.11 -12.29 1.87
C LEU A 233 -11.64 -11.53 3.09
N LEU A 234 -10.89 -10.60 3.67
CA LEU A 234 -11.49 -9.50 4.42
C LEU A 234 -12.29 -8.67 3.40
N PRO A 235 -13.62 -8.83 3.23
CA PRO A 235 -14.39 -7.97 2.34
C PRO A 235 -14.83 -6.71 3.11
N ASN A 236 -14.39 -6.59 4.38
CA ASN A 236 -14.85 -5.59 5.30
C ASN A 236 -14.09 -4.31 4.97
N LEU A 237 -14.82 -3.44 4.29
CA LEU A 237 -14.54 -2.03 4.14
C LEU A 237 -14.50 -1.39 5.54
N ILE A 238 -13.43 -1.65 6.26
CA ILE A 238 -13.10 -1.04 7.54
C ILE A 238 -12.87 0.43 7.26
N HIS A 239 -13.53 1.34 7.95
CA HIS A 239 -13.25 2.78 7.90
C HIS A 239 -12.58 3.19 9.20
N LEU A 240 -11.36 3.69 9.10
CA LEU A 240 -10.58 4.26 10.21
C LEU A 240 -10.62 5.79 10.08
N GLU A 241 -11.36 6.47 10.94
CA GLU A 241 -11.36 7.93 11.07
C GLU A 241 -10.35 8.35 12.15
N SER A 242 -9.47 9.31 11.87
CA SER A 242 -8.61 9.90 12.91
C SER A 242 -9.23 11.22 13.39
N CYS A 243 -9.87 11.21 14.56
CA CYS A 243 -10.34 12.42 15.23
C CYS A 243 -9.47 12.68 16.47
N ASN A 244 -8.71 13.77 16.49
CA ASN A 244 -7.89 14.20 17.64
C ASN A 244 -6.94 13.13 18.21
N GLY A 245 -6.35 12.29 17.35
CA GLY A 245 -5.41 11.25 17.78
C GLY A 245 -6.07 9.97 18.29
N GLN A 246 -7.39 9.83 18.17
CA GLN A 246 -8.10 8.55 18.34
C GLN A 246 -8.59 8.04 16.99
N VAL A 247 -8.39 6.74 16.77
CA VAL A 247 -8.88 6.01 15.59
C VAL A 247 -10.31 5.52 15.89
N ILE A 248 -11.30 6.04 15.17
CA ILE A 248 -12.72 5.69 15.28
C ILE A 248 -13.10 4.79 14.11
N MET A 249 -13.65 3.62 14.42
CA MET A 249 -14.09 2.64 13.43
C MET A 249 -15.55 2.88 13.04
N ALA A 250 -15.84 2.93 11.75
CA ALA A 250 -17.18 2.76 11.20
C ALA A 250 -17.10 1.85 9.97
N GLU A 251 -18.21 1.27 9.50
CA GLU A 251 -18.24 0.48 8.26
C GLU A 251 -19.39 0.96 7.38
N ALA A 252 -19.14 1.07 6.06
CA ALA A 252 -20.18 1.37 5.08
C ALA A 252 -20.67 0.07 4.41
N CYS A 253 -21.96 -0.19 4.55
CA CYS A 253 -22.65 -1.34 3.95
C CYS A 253 -22.66 -1.25 2.42
N THR A 254 -22.21 -2.29 1.73
CA THR A 254 -22.49 -2.46 0.29
C THR A 254 -23.98 -2.70 0.08
N MET A 255 -24.75 -1.65 -0.18
CA MET A 255 -26.12 -1.77 -0.70
C MET A 255 -26.12 -1.59 -2.23
N ARG A 256 -27.10 -2.24 -2.88
CA ARG A 256 -27.35 -2.16 -4.33
C ARG A 256 -27.40 -0.70 -4.81
N PRO A 257 -27.17 -0.41 -6.11
CA PRO A 257 -26.85 0.92 -6.64
C PRO A 257 -27.90 2.04 -6.50
N GLN A 258 -28.92 1.91 -5.65
CA GLN A 258 -30.03 2.87 -5.57
C GLN A 258 -30.44 3.33 -4.17
N GLU A 259 -29.83 2.88 -3.08
CA GLU A 259 -30.21 3.34 -1.73
C GLU A 259 -28.97 3.62 -0.87
N LEU A 260 -28.51 4.87 -0.87
CA LEU A 260 -27.50 5.39 0.04
C LEU A 260 -28.24 5.95 1.27
N LEU A 261 -28.29 5.19 2.38
CA LEU A 261 -28.67 5.74 3.68
C LEU A 261 -27.42 5.76 4.57
N LEU A 262 -26.83 6.96 4.62
CA LEU A 262 -25.64 7.33 5.36
C LEU A 262 -25.98 7.41 6.86
N GLY A 263 -25.46 6.47 7.65
CA GLY A 263 -25.51 6.56 9.11
C GLY A 263 -24.35 7.41 9.64
N ILE A 264 -24.44 8.74 9.51
CA ILE A 264 -23.54 9.65 10.21
C ILE A 264 -23.94 9.67 11.69
N LEU A 265 -23.07 9.22 12.59
CA LEU A 265 -23.11 9.69 13.98
C LEU A 265 -22.19 10.91 14.08
N PRO A 266 -22.72 12.13 14.34
CA PRO A 266 -21.88 13.30 14.48
C PRO A 266 -21.01 13.18 15.74
N CYS A 267 -19.76 13.63 15.62
CA CYS A 267 -18.83 13.83 16.71
C CYS A 267 -19.51 14.64 17.84
N ILE A 268 -19.82 14.00 18.97
CA ILE A 268 -20.32 14.72 20.14
C ILE A 268 -19.09 15.24 20.89
N SER A 269 -18.86 16.55 20.78
CA SER A 269 -17.87 17.28 21.59
C SER A 269 -18.17 17.09 23.07
N PRO A 270 -17.18 16.78 23.93
CA PRO A 270 -17.35 16.96 25.36
C PRO A 270 -17.33 18.45 25.69
N VAL A 271 -18.22 18.86 26.59
CA VAL A 271 -18.20 20.15 27.32
C VAL A 271 -17.18 20.06 28.43
#